data_AF-A0A3D3FDQ1-F1
#
_entry.id   AF-A0A3D3FDQ1-F1
#
_cell.length_a   1.000
_cell.length_b   1.000
_cell.length_c   1.000
_cell.angle_alpha   90.00
_cell.angle_beta   90.00
_cell.angle_gamma   90.00
#
_symmetry.space_group_name_H-M   'P 1'
#
loop_
_entity.id
_entity.type
_entity.pdbx_description
1 polymer ?
#
loop_
_entity_poly.entity_id
_entity_poly.type
_entity_poly.pdbx_seq_one_letter_code
_entity_poly.pdbx_strand_id
1 'polypeptide(L)'
;MKRKKIGKRICSILLAATMFSSTALLASGCASSDSSSKSAKSTSSAPGKLSGSITVCGWNQAASALKANAKQFMTENPGTTVTVQTVDS
;
A
#
# COMPACT_ATOMS: atom_id res chain seq x y z
N MET A 1 10.04 -68.31 -2.83
CA MET A 1 9.43 -68.51 -1.50
C MET A 1 8.91 -67.17 -0.97
N LYS A 2 7.69 -67.18 -0.40
CA LYS A 2 7.07 -66.21 0.55
C LYS A 2 6.64 -64.81 0.05
N ARG A 3 5.33 -64.66 -0.12
CA ARG A 3 4.58 -63.39 -0.09
C ARG A 3 4.52 -62.89 1.37
N LYS A 4 4.72 -61.59 1.61
CA LYS A 4 4.13 -60.89 2.77
C LYS A 4 3.50 -59.56 2.33
N LYS A 5 2.20 -59.46 2.63
CA LYS A 5 1.28 -58.33 2.52
C LYS A 5 1.60 -57.25 3.54
N ILE A 6 1.32 -55.99 3.18
CA ILE A 6 0.74 -54.85 3.92
C ILE A 6 1.21 -53.62 3.11
N GLY A 7 0.41 -52.79 2.44
CA GLY A 7 -1.00 -52.48 2.59
C GLY A 7 -1.16 -51.12 3.29
N LYS A 8 -0.97 -50.00 2.57
CA LYS A 8 -1.60 -48.69 2.86
C LYS A 8 -1.22 -47.61 1.82
N ARG A 9 -1.71 -47.78 0.59
CA ARG A 9 -1.96 -46.67 -0.33
C ARG A 9 -3.17 -45.87 0.19
N ILE A 10 -3.04 -45.09 1.26
CA ILE A 10 -4.16 -44.28 1.80
C ILE A 10 -3.71 -43.16 2.76
N CYS A 11 -2.57 -42.52 2.52
CA CYS A 11 -2.19 -41.28 3.25
C CYS A 11 -1.60 -40.22 2.31
N SER A 12 -1.97 -40.23 1.04
CA SER A 12 -1.85 -39.05 0.18
C SER A 12 -3.25 -38.45 0.08
N ILE A 13 -3.36 -37.13 0.22
CA ILE A 13 -4.60 -36.33 0.16
C ILE A 13 -5.35 -36.28 1.51
N LEU A 14 -4.91 -35.44 2.45
CA LEU A 14 -5.74 -34.79 3.48
C LEU A 14 -4.85 -33.91 4.37
N LEU A 15 -4.23 -32.88 3.80
CA LEU A 15 -3.57 -31.83 4.60
C LEU A 15 -3.81 -30.45 3.98
N ALA A 16 -5.08 -30.16 3.69
CA ALA A 16 -5.52 -28.87 3.17
C ALA A 16 -6.95 -28.59 3.67
N ALA A 17 -7.10 -28.19 4.93
CA ALA A 17 -8.25 -27.41 5.44
C ALA A 17 -8.21 -27.29 6.97
N THR A 18 -7.30 -26.50 7.53
CA THR A 18 -7.38 -25.87 8.87
C THR A 18 -6.11 -25.00 8.93
N MET A 19 -6.13 -23.68 8.85
CA MET A 19 -6.73 -22.80 9.84
C MET A 19 -6.98 -21.43 9.19
N PHE A 20 -8.25 -21.07 9.10
CA PHE A 20 -8.67 -19.68 9.01
C PHE A 20 -8.74 -19.17 10.44
N SER A 21 -7.76 -18.38 10.89
CA SER A 21 -7.91 -17.41 11.99
C SER A 21 -6.60 -16.69 12.29
N SER A 22 -6.70 -15.36 12.35
CA SER A 22 -5.88 -14.47 13.18
C SER A 22 -4.56 -13.95 12.61
N THR A 23 -4.63 -13.03 11.64
CA THR A 23 -3.69 -11.88 11.56
C THR A 23 -4.39 -10.64 11.00
N ALA A 24 -5.50 -10.24 11.62
CA ALA A 24 -6.21 -8.98 11.33
C ALA A 24 -5.65 -7.75 12.09
N LEU A 25 -4.41 -7.77 12.59
CA LEU A 25 -3.95 -6.76 13.55
C LEU A 25 -2.58 -6.08 13.27
N LEU A 26 -2.01 -6.22 12.07
CA LEU A 26 -0.69 -5.60 11.78
C LEU A 26 -0.66 -4.67 10.55
N ALA A 27 -1.82 -4.21 10.06
CA ALA A 27 -1.88 -3.18 9.01
C ALA A 27 -1.67 -1.76 9.55
N SER A 28 -0.79 -1.59 10.53
CA SER A 28 -0.29 -0.28 10.94
C SER A 28 1.23 -0.34 11.02
N GLY A 29 1.88 0.41 10.14
CA GLY A 29 3.31 0.70 10.24
C GLY A 29 4.15 0.09 9.12
N CYS A 30 4.38 0.91 8.10
CA CYS A 30 5.69 1.11 7.48
C CYS A 30 6.51 -0.17 7.20
N ALA A 31 6.21 -0.87 6.11
CA ALA A 31 7.16 -1.78 5.48
C ALA A 31 7.66 -1.13 4.19
N SER A 32 8.84 -0.52 4.30
CA SER A 32 9.69 -0.18 3.17
C SER A 32 10.16 -1.48 2.49
N SER A 33 10.19 -1.42 1.16
CA SER A 33 10.90 -2.32 0.23
C SER A 33 10.36 -3.74 0.06
N ASP A 34 9.52 -3.94 -0.97
CA ASP A 34 9.78 -4.95 -1.99
C ASP A 34 9.02 -4.62 -3.29
N SER A 35 9.73 -4.66 -4.41
CA SER A 35 9.23 -4.37 -5.75
C SER A 35 8.30 -5.48 -6.24
N SER A 36 7.03 -5.46 -5.83
CA SER A 36 5.99 -6.25 -6.47
C SER A 36 5.32 -5.42 -7.57
N SER A 37 5.63 -5.74 -8.82
CA SER A 37 4.98 -5.26 -10.04
C SER A 37 3.54 -5.78 -10.17
N LYS A 38 2.72 -5.55 -9.14
CA LYS A 38 1.28 -5.72 -9.24
C LYS A 38 0.75 -4.46 -9.90
N SER A 39 0.56 -4.53 -11.22
CA SER A 39 -0.06 -3.47 -12.01
C SER A 39 -1.40 -3.12 -11.38
N ALA A 40 -1.41 -2.06 -10.58
CA ALA A 40 -2.63 -1.47 -10.08
C ALA A 40 -3.36 -0.97 -11.32
N LYS A 41 -4.51 -1.59 -11.64
CA LYS A 41 -5.40 -1.09 -12.67
C LYS A 41 -5.88 0.29 -12.23
N SER A 42 -5.20 1.33 -12.71
CA SER A 42 -5.60 2.71 -12.50
C SER A 42 -6.93 2.92 -13.20
N THR A 43 -8.02 2.89 -12.42
CA THR A 43 -9.31 3.40 -12.88
C THR A 43 -9.15 4.92 -12.99
N SER A 44 -8.66 5.38 -14.14
CA SER A 44 -8.59 6.80 -14.45
C SER A 44 -10.02 7.29 -14.66
N SER A 45 -10.61 7.88 -13.63
CA SER A 45 -11.82 8.67 -13.79
C SER A 45 -11.54 9.83 -14.75
N ALA A 46 -12.55 10.26 -15.51
CA ALA A 46 -12.42 11.43 -16.39
C ALA A 46 -11.79 12.61 -15.63
N PRO A 47 -10.91 13.40 -16.27
CA PRO A 47 -10.17 14.46 -15.60
C PRO A 47 -11.14 15.49 -15.02
N GLY A 48 -11.43 15.35 -13.73
CA GLY A 48 -12.21 16.31 -12.97
C GLY A 48 -11.36 17.52 -12.62
N LYS A 49 -11.97 18.70 -12.56
CA LYS A 49 -11.30 19.88 -11.98
C LYS A 49 -11.17 19.67 -10.48
N LEU A 50 -9.94 19.63 -9.99
CA LEU A 50 -9.66 19.58 -8.55
C LEU A 50 -9.98 20.94 -7.92
N SER A 51 -10.55 20.91 -6.72
CA SER A 51 -10.76 22.09 -5.88
C SER A 51 -10.71 21.72 -4.40
N GLY A 52 -10.34 22.68 -3.55
CA GLY A 52 -10.28 22.49 -2.10
C GLY A 52 -8.95 22.92 -1.47
N SER A 53 -8.74 22.51 -0.22
CA SER A 53 -7.54 22.89 0.55
C SER A 53 -6.83 21.66 1.11
N ILE A 54 -5.51 21.64 0.99
CA ILE A 54 -4.63 20.58 1.51
C ILE A 54 -3.63 21.25 2.47
N THR A 55 -3.53 20.72 3.69
CA THR A 55 -2.48 21.12 4.63
C THR A 55 -1.51 19.98 4.84
N VAL A 56 -0.21 20.25 4.67
CA VAL A 56 0.85 19.25 4.81
C VAL A 56 1.88 19.74 5.82
N CYS A 57 2.23 18.88 6.77
CA CYS A 57 3.30 19.14 7.71
C CYS A 57 4.59 18.49 7.20
N GLY A 58 5.67 19.26 7.16
CA GLY A 58 6.98 18.78 6.71
C GLY A 58 8.10 19.27 7.63
N TRP A 59 9.15 18.47 7.75
CA TRP A 59 10.35 18.81 8.51
C TRP A 59 11.51 19.17 7.57
N ASN A 60 12.33 20.14 7.98
CA ASN A 60 13.61 20.47 7.35
C ASN A 60 13.53 20.57 5.80
N GLN A 61 14.43 19.87 5.10
CA GLN A 61 14.49 19.86 3.64
C GLN A 61 13.22 19.32 2.96
N ALA A 62 12.47 18.42 3.61
CA ALA A 62 11.22 17.90 3.06
C ALA A 62 10.16 19.01 2.98
N ALA A 63 10.12 19.93 3.95
CA ALA A 63 9.23 21.09 3.89
C ALA A 63 9.54 21.99 2.69
N SER A 64 10.82 22.18 2.35
CA SER A 64 11.23 22.98 1.19
C SER A 64 10.83 22.32 -0.13
N ALA A 65 11.03 21.01 -0.27
CA ALA A 65 10.60 20.26 -1.46
C ALA A 65 9.08 20.27 -1.62
N LEU A 66 8.33 20.08 -0.52
CA LEU A 66 6.87 20.14 -0.52
C LEU A 66 6.35 21.52 -0.92
N LYS A 67 7.01 22.61 -0.49
CA LYS A 67 6.64 23.98 -0.90
C LYS A 67 6.83 24.20 -2.40
N ALA A 68 7.89 23.66 -3.00
CA ALA A 68 8.11 23.76 -4.45
C ALA A 68 7.03 23.00 -5.23
N ASN A 69 6.75 21.76 -4.84
CA ASN A 69 5.73 20.93 -5.47
C ASN A 69 4.31 21.51 -5.30
N ALA A 70 4.03 22.10 -4.13
CA ALA A 70 2.76 22.77 -3.86
C ALA A 70 2.49 23.92 -4.84
N LYS A 71 3.50 24.74 -5.15
CA LYS A 71 3.36 25.83 -6.13
C LYS A 71 3.00 25.31 -7.53
N GLN A 72 3.71 24.27 -7.98
CA GLN A 72 3.42 23.66 -9.28
C GLN A 72 2.01 23.05 -9.30
N PHE A 73 1.65 22.29 -8.28
CA PHE A 73 0.32 21.68 -8.17
C PHE A 73 -0.81 22.73 -8.20
N MET A 74 -0.66 23.84 -7.49
CA MET A 74 -1.64 24.94 -7.50
C MET A 74 -1.70 25.67 -8.85
N THR A 75 -0.59 25.73 -9.59
CA THR A 75 -0.56 26.31 -10.94
C THR A 75 -1.35 25.43 -11.92
N GLU A 76 -1.19 24.12 -11.82
CA GLU A 76 -1.91 23.13 -12.63
C GLU A 76 -3.39 22.99 -12.19
N ASN A 77 -3.69 23.31 -10.93
CA ASN A 77 -5.00 23.16 -10.31
C ASN A 77 -5.44 24.46 -9.59
N PRO A 78 -5.85 25.51 -10.32
CA PRO A 78 -6.12 26.84 -9.75
C PRO A 78 -7.29 26.89 -8.75
N GLY A 79 -8.12 25.84 -8.69
CA GLY A 79 -9.17 25.70 -7.68
C GLY A 79 -8.67 25.13 -6.33
N THR A 80 -7.39 24.79 -6.23
CA THR A 80 -6.80 24.15 -5.05
C THR A 80 -5.86 25.10 -4.32
N THR A 81 -5.81 24.96 -3.00
CA THR A 81 -4.85 25.63 -2.12
C THR A 81 -4.05 24.57 -1.38
N VAL A 82 -2.72 24.69 -1.38
CA VAL A 82 -1.84 23.81 -0.61
C VAL A 82 -1.03 24.63 0.37
N THR A 83 -1.17 24.34 1.66
CA THR A 83 -0.42 24.98 2.75
C THR A 83 0.59 23.99 3.31
N VAL A 84 1.88 24.34 3.26
CA VAL A 84 2.95 23.52 3.84
C VAL A 84 3.40 24.15 5.15
N GLN A 85 3.09 23.49 6.26
CA GLN A 85 3.57 23.86 7.58
C GLN A 85 4.93 23.23 7.81
N THR A 86 5.93 24.06 8.04
CA THR A 86 7.19 23.57 8.59
C THR A 86 6.96 23.32 10.07
N VAL A 87 7.23 22.11 10.52
CA VAL A 87 7.24 21.78 11.95
C VAL A 87 8.69 21.57 12.37
N ASP A 88 9.01 21.99 13.58
CA ASP A 88 10.32 21.76 14.19
C ASP A 88 10.18 20.66 15.26
N SER A 89 11.28 20.00 15.62
CA SER A 89 11.33 19.01 16.72
C SER A 89 11.65 19.68 18.05
#